data_AF-A0A0K0EB53-F1
#
_entry.id   AF-A0A0K0EB53-F1
#
_cell.length_a   1.000
_cell.length_b   1.000
_cell.length_c   1.000
_cell.angle_alpha   90.00
_cell.angle_beta   90.00
_cell.angle_gamma   90.00
#
_symmetry.space_group_name_H-M   'P 1'
#
loop_
_entity.id
_entity.type
_entity.pdbx_description
1 polymer ?
#
loop_
_entity_poly.entity_id
_entity_poly.type
_entity_poly.pdbx_seq_one_letter_code
_entity_poly.pdbx_strand_id
1 'polypeptide(L)'
;MIFFYIIFVLFLLQKDGVQIYGEGIKCTSCASKELEVNWAATTLAYPKNTTNFFDSSCDNDDSKNIISNCETPCFSMVITANSKNYIVRGCMSDFFSSSILSGILLEMNNTEYCIGSKDKDISEDRYYLKYCTDNVCNSYLKLDTFETNCKQNLAVEPTTCYQCNKLYGNGKCEPNSGSTCTGNYCVKVKGHYGDAKFEERRCSNINPYLTNTCIDTETQFPLSLGQSITGNEIIKSTVCYCKGNLCNSSTLQYISMTAFFFTIIFTINH
;
A
#
# COMPACT_ATOMS: atom_id res chain seq x y z
N MET A 1 -9.26 28.72 -31.60
CA MET A 1 -8.89 27.31 -31.85
C MET A 1 -7.41 27.00 -31.59
N ILE A 2 -6.46 27.92 -31.83
CA ILE A 2 -5.02 27.67 -31.63
C ILE A 2 -4.64 27.40 -30.15
N PHE A 3 -5.29 28.09 -29.21
CA PHE A 3 -5.01 27.94 -27.78
C PHE A 3 -5.35 26.55 -27.20
N PHE A 4 -6.35 25.86 -27.77
CA PHE A 4 -6.76 24.53 -27.32
C PHE A 4 -5.76 23.43 -27.73
N TYR A 5 -5.11 23.58 -28.88
CA TYR A 5 -4.10 22.63 -29.34
C TYR A 5 -2.82 22.69 -28.48
N ILE A 6 -2.42 23.89 -28.04
CA ILE A 6 -1.21 24.05 -27.21
C ILE A 6 -1.39 23.41 -25.83
N ILE A 7 -2.59 23.55 -25.23
CA ILE A 7 -2.92 22.92 -23.94
C ILE A 7 -3.00 21.39 -24.08
N PHE A 8 -3.54 20.88 -25.18
CA PHE A 8 -3.63 19.43 -25.43
C PHE A 8 -2.25 18.79 -25.66
N VAL A 9 -1.33 19.48 -26.34
CA VAL A 9 0.06 19.02 -26.53
C VAL A 9 0.83 19.04 -25.22
N LEU A 10 0.61 20.03 -24.34
CA LEU A 10 1.19 20.05 -22.98
C LEU A 10 0.64 18.92 -22.10
N PHE A 11 -0.65 18.57 -22.23
CA PHE A 11 -1.25 17.43 -21.53
C PHE A 11 -0.76 16.07 -22.05
N LEU A 12 -0.46 15.95 -23.35
CA LEU A 12 0.11 14.72 -23.93
C LEU A 12 1.58 14.51 -23.54
N LEU A 13 2.34 15.60 -23.33
CA LEU A 13 3.72 15.55 -22.84
C LEU A 13 3.81 15.21 -21.34
N GLN A 14 2.75 15.39 -20.56
CA GLN A 14 2.75 14.99 -19.15
C GLN A 14 2.46 13.49 -18.94
N LYS A 15 2.32 12.72 -20.02
CA LYS A 15 2.17 11.26 -19.98
C LYS A 15 3.52 10.53 -19.95
N ASP A 16 4.58 11.22 -19.55
CA ASP A 16 5.89 10.64 -19.35
C ASP A 16 5.87 9.82 -18.06
N GLY A 17 6.03 8.50 -18.21
CA GLY A 17 6.40 7.64 -17.11
C GLY A 17 7.62 8.22 -16.42
N VAL A 18 7.58 8.29 -15.10
CA VAL A 18 8.68 8.81 -14.29
C VAL A 18 9.85 7.83 -14.39
N GLN A 19 10.68 7.96 -15.43
CA GLN A 19 11.98 7.29 -15.51
C GLN A 19 12.94 8.08 -14.62
N ILE A 20 13.26 7.53 -13.44
CA ILE A 20 14.05 8.25 -12.42
C ILE A 20 15.54 7.92 -12.54
N TYR A 21 15.90 6.87 -13.27
CA TYR A 21 17.27 6.44 -13.46
C TYR A 21 17.58 6.15 -14.93
N GLY A 22 18.69 6.71 -15.43
CA GLY A 22 19.19 6.48 -16.79
C GLY A 22 19.78 5.09 -17.02
N GLU A 23 20.04 4.33 -15.95
CA GLU A 23 20.38 2.90 -15.97
C GLU A 23 19.56 2.20 -14.89
N GLY A 24 18.97 1.04 -15.21
CA GLY A 24 18.16 0.29 -14.27
C GLY A 24 18.98 -0.20 -13.07
N ILE A 25 18.37 -0.18 -11.89
CA ILE A 25 18.92 -0.73 -10.65
C ILE A 25 18.48 -2.18 -10.48
N LYS A 26 19.39 -3.04 -10.03
CA LYS A 26 19.05 -4.42 -9.68
C LYS A 26 18.34 -4.48 -8.33
N CYS A 27 17.16 -5.09 -8.26
CA CYS A 27 16.46 -5.35 -7.01
C CYS A 27 16.14 -6.83 -6.87
N THR A 28 16.11 -7.34 -5.64
CA THR A 28 15.49 -8.64 -5.36
C THR A 28 13.98 -8.51 -5.52
N SER A 29 13.34 -9.44 -6.23
CA SER A 29 11.90 -9.43 -6.49
C SER A 29 11.28 -10.77 -6.08
N CYS A 30 10.59 -10.79 -4.94
CA CYS A 30 9.92 -12.00 -4.44
C CYS A 30 8.88 -11.64 -3.38
N ALA A 31 7.97 -12.57 -3.10
CA ALA A 31 7.13 -12.55 -1.92
C ALA A 31 7.09 -13.95 -1.29
N SER A 32 6.85 -14.01 0.03
CA SER A 32 6.58 -15.27 0.73
C SER A 32 5.48 -16.05 0.03
N LYS A 33 5.61 -17.38 0.01
CA LYS A 33 4.66 -18.25 -0.70
C LYS A 33 3.22 -18.09 -0.19
N GLU A 34 3.06 -17.91 1.11
CA GLU A 34 1.76 -17.74 1.77
C GLU A 34 1.02 -16.46 1.38
N LEU A 35 1.72 -15.44 0.88
CA LEU A 35 1.11 -14.20 0.41
C LEU A 35 0.39 -14.37 -0.93
N GLU A 36 0.59 -15.48 -1.64
CA GLU A 36 -0.12 -15.79 -2.89
C GLU A 36 -1.64 -15.84 -2.67
N VAL A 37 -2.08 -16.40 -1.55
CA VAL A 37 -3.49 -16.51 -1.17
C VAL A 37 -3.92 -15.42 -0.19
N ASN A 38 -2.98 -14.83 0.57
CA ASN A 38 -3.26 -13.83 1.62
C ASN A 38 -2.76 -12.42 1.28
N TRP A 39 -2.75 -12.03 0.00
CA TRP A 39 -2.12 -10.78 -0.43
C TRP A 39 -2.65 -9.52 0.29
N ALA A 40 -3.93 -9.46 0.68
CA ALA A 40 -4.48 -8.28 1.37
C ALA A 40 -3.78 -7.98 2.70
N ALA A 41 -3.08 -8.95 3.32
CA ALA A 41 -2.26 -8.70 4.51
C ALA A 41 -1.16 -7.65 4.24
N THR A 42 -0.70 -7.54 3.00
CA THR A 42 0.29 -6.54 2.55
C THR A 42 -0.31 -5.13 2.44
N THR A 43 -1.62 -5.03 2.19
CA THR A 43 -2.31 -3.81 1.75
C THR A 43 -1.73 -3.15 0.49
N LEU A 44 -0.85 -3.86 -0.23
CA LEU A 44 -0.24 -3.41 -1.48
C LEU A 44 -1.16 -3.71 -2.67
N ALA A 45 -0.94 -2.99 -3.78
CA ALA A 45 -1.51 -3.43 -5.05
C ALA A 45 -0.90 -4.78 -5.43
N TYR A 46 -1.73 -5.69 -5.97
CA TYR A 46 -1.26 -7.00 -6.40
C TYR A 46 -0.18 -6.83 -7.49
N PRO A 47 0.96 -7.55 -7.41
CA PRO A 47 2.08 -7.35 -8.31
C PRO A 47 1.67 -7.65 -9.76
N LYS A 48 2.13 -6.82 -10.69
CA LYS A 48 1.82 -6.97 -12.13
C LYS A 48 2.39 -8.26 -12.72
N ASN A 49 3.51 -8.73 -12.21
CA ASN A 49 4.17 -9.97 -12.65
C ASN A 49 4.29 -10.94 -11.48
N THR A 50 3.60 -12.08 -11.57
CA THR A 50 3.62 -13.12 -10.54
C THR A 50 4.47 -14.33 -10.90
N THR A 51 5.05 -14.37 -12.10
CA THR A 51 5.82 -15.54 -12.56
C THR A 51 7.03 -15.75 -11.66
N ASN A 52 7.05 -16.85 -10.90
CA ASN A 52 8.04 -17.19 -9.89
C ASN A 52 8.17 -16.17 -8.74
N PHE A 53 7.25 -15.20 -8.62
CA PHE A 53 7.33 -14.16 -7.60
C PHE A 53 7.09 -14.70 -6.19
N PHE A 54 6.13 -15.60 -6.03
CA PHE A 54 5.79 -16.23 -4.75
C PHE A 54 6.65 -17.46 -4.49
N ASP A 55 7.63 -17.32 -3.60
CA ASP A 55 8.66 -18.33 -3.33
C ASP A 55 8.96 -18.40 -1.82
N SER A 56 8.99 -19.61 -1.26
CA SER A 56 9.29 -19.84 0.17
C SER A 56 10.71 -19.42 0.54
N SER A 57 11.63 -19.41 -0.41
CA SER A 57 12.98 -18.95 -0.17
C SER A 57 13.07 -17.43 0.01
N CYS A 58 12.02 -16.67 -0.34
CA CYS A 58 11.93 -15.24 -0.07
C CYS A 58 11.97 -14.92 1.43
N ASP A 59 11.56 -15.83 2.29
CA ASP A 59 11.56 -15.63 3.75
C ASP A 59 12.97 -15.60 4.36
N ASN A 60 13.97 -16.01 3.60
CA ASN A 60 15.36 -15.94 4.04
C ASN A 60 15.92 -14.53 3.84
N ASP A 61 16.66 -14.04 4.83
CA ASP A 61 17.33 -12.74 4.78
C ASP A 61 18.33 -12.62 3.63
N ASP A 62 18.84 -13.74 3.11
CA ASP A 62 19.82 -13.80 2.01
C ASP A 62 19.24 -14.43 0.72
N SER A 63 17.93 -14.32 0.52
CA SER A 63 17.24 -14.75 -0.70
C SER A 63 17.94 -14.20 -1.96
N LYS A 64 18.66 -15.06 -2.69
CA LYS A 64 19.30 -14.75 -3.99
C LYS A 64 18.32 -14.75 -5.16
N ASN A 65 17.02 -14.76 -4.86
CA ASN A 65 15.97 -15.00 -5.84
C ASN A 65 15.67 -13.76 -6.70
N ILE A 66 15.24 -14.05 -7.92
CA ILE A 66 14.80 -13.17 -9.02
C ILE A 66 15.27 -11.72 -8.89
N ILE A 67 16.37 -11.44 -9.56
CA ILE A 67 16.89 -10.09 -9.71
C ILE A 67 16.15 -9.44 -10.88
N SER A 68 15.39 -8.39 -10.60
CA SER A 68 14.77 -7.54 -11.62
C SER A 68 15.67 -6.34 -11.92
N ASN A 69 15.61 -5.84 -13.15
CA ASN A 69 16.18 -4.55 -13.53
C ASN A 69 15.08 -3.49 -13.42
N CYS A 70 15.14 -2.65 -12.38
CA CYS A 70 14.11 -1.69 -12.04
C CYS A 70 14.47 -0.28 -12.53
N GLU A 71 13.49 0.45 -13.04
CA GLU A 71 13.63 1.89 -13.33
C GLU A 71 13.25 2.78 -12.13
N THR A 72 12.90 2.14 -11.01
CA THR A 72 12.48 2.76 -9.75
C THR A 72 13.28 2.17 -8.59
N PRO A 73 13.33 2.85 -7.42
CA PRO A 73 14.02 2.30 -6.26
C PRO A 73 13.50 0.91 -5.87
N CYS A 74 14.34 0.17 -5.15
CA CYS A 74 13.96 -1.12 -4.61
C CYS A 74 13.03 -0.94 -3.40
N PHE A 75 12.09 -1.88 -3.26
CA PHE A 75 11.14 -1.98 -2.17
C PHE A 75 11.36 -3.26 -1.39
N SER A 76 11.26 -3.20 -0.07
CA SER A 76 11.10 -4.38 0.79
C SER A 76 10.14 -4.09 1.93
N MET A 77 9.32 -5.06 2.28
CA MET A 77 8.42 -5.00 3.42
C MET A 77 8.39 -6.34 4.14
N VAL A 78 8.36 -6.29 5.47
CA VAL A 78 8.08 -7.45 6.32
C VAL A 78 6.78 -7.23 7.06
N ILE A 79 5.96 -8.27 7.08
CA ILE A 79 4.69 -8.36 7.79
C ILE A 79 4.84 -9.49 8.80
N THR A 80 4.81 -9.17 10.08
CA THR A 80 4.70 -10.18 11.12
C THR A 80 3.22 -10.43 11.36
N ALA A 81 2.73 -11.64 11.10
CA ALA A 81 1.36 -12.05 11.43
C ALA A 81 1.36 -13.50 11.94
N ASN A 82 0.57 -13.79 12.98
CA ASN A 82 0.50 -15.12 13.62
C ASN A 82 1.89 -15.69 14.02
N SER A 83 2.77 -14.85 14.56
CA SER A 83 4.16 -15.23 14.93
C SER A 83 5.05 -15.68 13.75
N LYS A 84 4.63 -15.43 12.51
CA LYS A 84 5.44 -15.65 11.30
C LYS A 84 5.74 -14.33 10.62
N ASN A 85 6.90 -14.25 9.99
CA ASN A 85 7.26 -13.13 9.14
C ASN A 85 7.01 -13.49 7.69
N TYR A 86 6.34 -12.60 6.97
CA TYR A 86 6.14 -12.64 5.54
C TYR A 86 6.88 -11.46 4.92
N ILE A 87 7.56 -11.68 3.81
CA ILE A 87 8.42 -10.73 3.14
C ILE A 87 7.86 -10.45 1.75
N VAL A 88 7.90 -9.19 1.34
CA VAL A 88 7.68 -8.75 -0.04
C VAL A 88 8.87 -7.89 -0.45
N ARG A 89 9.42 -8.14 -1.64
CA ARG A 89 10.52 -7.40 -2.26
C ARG A 89 10.22 -7.17 -3.74
N GLY A 90 10.66 -6.06 -4.30
CA GLY A 90 10.55 -5.82 -5.75
C GLY A 90 10.96 -4.42 -6.17
N CYS A 91 10.64 -4.06 -7.41
CA CYS A 91 10.71 -2.67 -7.84
C CYS A 91 9.53 -1.92 -7.23
N MET A 92 9.70 -0.66 -6.83
CA MET A 92 8.56 0.16 -6.39
C MET A 92 7.44 0.24 -7.44
N SER A 93 7.78 0.29 -8.73
CA SER A 93 6.84 0.28 -9.86
C SER A 93 5.94 -0.95 -9.97
N ASP A 94 6.28 -2.03 -9.27
CA ASP A 94 5.48 -3.25 -9.24
C ASP A 94 4.24 -3.08 -8.36
N PHE A 95 4.30 -2.19 -7.36
CA PHE A 95 3.27 -2.01 -6.34
C PHE A 95 2.63 -0.61 -6.34
N PHE A 96 3.30 0.39 -6.92
CA PHE A 96 2.87 1.79 -6.87
C PHE A 96 2.63 2.38 -8.26
N SER A 97 1.60 3.22 -8.38
CA SER A 97 1.37 4.02 -9.59
C SER A 97 2.40 5.14 -9.72
N SER A 98 2.61 5.65 -10.94
CA SER A 98 3.52 6.78 -11.18
C SER A 98 3.23 8.01 -10.30
N SER A 99 1.94 8.31 -10.08
CA SER A 99 1.52 9.40 -9.19
C SER A 99 1.96 9.23 -7.75
N ILE A 100 1.93 8.00 -7.24
CA ILE A 100 2.37 7.68 -5.87
C ILE A 100 3.90 7.68 -5.79
N LEU A 101 4.56 7.07 -6.78
CA LEU A 101 6.02 7.00 -6.86
C LEU A 101 6.65 8.39 -6.74
N SER A 102 6.17 9.37 -7.51
CA SER A 102 6.66 10.75 -7.43
C SER A 102 6.56 11.33 -6.02
N GLY A 103 5.46 11.06 -5.31
CA GLY A 103 5.28 11.49 -3.92
C GLY A 103 6.28 10.84 -2.97
N ILE A 104 6.46 9.52 -3.06
CA ILE A 104 7.40 8.80 -2.21
C ILE A 104 8.84 9.25 -2.45
N LEU A 105 9.24 9.47 -3.70
CA LEU A 105 10.60 9.90 -4.03
C LEU A 105 10.95 11.27 -3.46
N LEU A 106 9.97 12.18 -3.43
CA LEU A 106 10.12 13.48 -2.77
C LEU A 106 10.35 13.30 -1.26
N GLU A 107 9.63 12.38 -0.61
CA GLU A 107 9.79 12.06 0.81
C GLU A 107 11.11 11.34 1.13
N MET A 108 11.58 10.47 0.23
CA MET A 108 12.86 9.76 0.36
C MET A 108 14.08 10.69 0.25
N ASN A 109 13.94 11.84 -0.41
CA ASN A 109 15.01 12.79 -0.68
C ASN A 109 16.28 12.13 -1.28
N ASN A 110 16.09 11.19 -2.22
CA ASN A 110 17.15 10.40 -2.86
C ASN A 110 18.03 9.59 -1.90
N THR A 111 17.53 9.27 -0.71
CA THR A 111 18.21 8.42 0.28
C THR A 111 17.41 7.17 0.58
N GLU A 112 18.02 6.24 1.32
CA GLU A 112 17.27 5.13 1.91
C GLU A 112 16.22 5.68 2.88
N TYR A 113 15.00 5.16 2.76
CA TYR A 113 13.91 5.46 3.67
C TYR A 113 13.40 4.16 4.25
N CYS A 114 13.07 4.18 5.53
CA CYS A 114 12.49 3.03 6.19
C CYS A 114 11.55 3.46 7.32
N ILE A 115 10.60 2.60 7.65
CA ILE A 115 9.61 2.82 8.71
C ILE A 115 9.21 1.48 9.33
N GLY A 116 9.01 1.48 10.65
CA GLY A 116 8.60 0.32 11.44
C GLY A 116 7.42 0.68 12.36
N SER A 117 6.48 -0.24 12.57
CA SER A 117 5.39 -0.08 13.53
C SER A 117 5.94 -0.22 14.95
N LYS A 118 5.89 0.85 15.75
CA LYS A 118 6.38 0.86 17.14
C LYS A 118 5.39 0.26 18.15
N ASP A 119 4.67 -0.78 17.76
CA ASP A 119 3.72 -1.41 18.68
C ASP A 119 4.48 -2.36 19.61
N LYS A 120 4.54 -1.96 20.88
CA LYS A 120 5.27 -2.66 21.95
C LYS A 120 4.68 -4.03 22.26
N ASP A 121 3.46 -4.30 21.80
CA ASP A 121 2.83 -5.59 21.99
C ASP A 121 3.33 -6.58 20.92
N ILE A 122 3.86 -7.71 21.37
CA ILE A 122 4.39 -8.77 20.49
C ILE A 122 3.23 -9.52 19.79
N SER A 123 2.00 -9.32 20.28
CA SER A 123 0.79 -9.94 19.75
C SER A 123 0.13 -9.22 18.57
N GLU A 124 0.67 -8.08 18.12
CA GLU A 124 0.08 -7.27 17.05
C GLU A 124 0.90 -7.35 15.77
N ASP A 125 0.21 -7.30 14.63
CA ASP A 125 0.84 -7.38 13.31
C ASP A 125 1.87 -6.26 13.13
N ARG A 126 3.14 -6.63 12.97
CA ARG A 126 4.21 -5.64 12.78
C ARG A 126 4.50 -5.47 11.31
N TYR A 127 4.66 -4.22 10.92
CA TYR A 127 5.06 -3.87 9.57
C TYR A 127 6.42 -3.20 9.63
N TYR A 128 7.31 -3.60 8.73
CA TYR A 128 8.59 -2.94 8.49
C TYR A 128 8.72 -2.71 7.01
N LEU A 129 9.15 -1.53 6.61
CA LEU A 129 9.19 -1.14 5.21
C LEU A 129 10.46 -0.37 4.92
N LYS A 130 11.07 -0.64 3.78
CA LYS A 130 12.30 0.00 3.31
C LYS A 130 12.21 0.28 1.81
N TYR A 131 12.63 1.48 1.42
CA TYR A 131 12.91 1.89 0.05
C TYR A 131 14.39 2.27 -0.05
N CYS A 132 15.07 1.85 -1.12
CA CYS A 132 16.49 2.10 -1.27
C CYS A 132 16.92 2.10 -2.74
N THR A 133 18.07 2.70 -3.02
CA THR A 133 18.52 3.06 -4.37
C THR A 133 19.87 2.44 -4.76
N ASP A 134 20.38 1.49 -3.97
CA ASP A 134 21.61 0.74 -4.29
C ASP A 134 21.28 -0.66 -4.83
N ASN A 135 22.16 -1.21 -5.68
CA ASN A 135 21.96 -2.54 -6.24
C ASN A 135 21.74 -3.59 -5.14
N VAL A 136 20.61 -4.29 -5.22
CA VAL A 136 20.21 -5.38 -4.33
C VAL A 136 20.05 -4.93 -2.86
N CYS A 137 19.85 -3.64 -2.62
CA CYS A 137 19.74 -3.06 -1.28
C CYS A 137 18.52 -3.57 -0.47
N ASN A 138 17.53 -4.13 -1.15
CA ASN A 138 16.32 -4.71 -0.57
C ASN A 138 16.43 -6.23 -0.33
N SER A 139 17.56 -6.86 -0.66
CA SER A 139 17.77 -8.29 -0.37
C SER A 139 17.74 -8.55 1.13
N TYR A 140 18.24 -7.60 1.93
CA TYR A 140 18.54 -7.83 3.33
C TYR A 140 17.73 -6.92 4.26
N LEU A 141 16.92 -7.50 5.15
CA LEU A 141 16.15 -6.77 6.15
C LEU A 141 16.30 -7.39 7.55
N LYS A 142 17.42 -7.12 8.22
CA LYS A 142 17.63 -7.49 9.64
C LYS A 142 16.62 -6.80 10.55
N LEU A 143 15.56 -7.49 10.94
CA LEU A 143 14.55 -6.94 11.87
C LEU A 143 15.14 -6.55 13.22
N ASP A 144 16.11 -7.31 13.72
CA ASP A 144 16.80 -7.09 14.99
C ASP A 144 17.60 -5.78 15.04
N THR A 145 18.10 -5.32 13.88
CA THR A 145 18.82 -4.04 13.75
C THR A 145 18.03 -2.98 13.00
N PHE A 146 16.83 -3.32 12.51
CA PHE A 146 16.04 -2.45 11.65
C PHE A 146 15.76 -1.13 12.34
N GLU A 147 15.24 -1.14 13.56
CA GLU A 147 14.95 0.09 14.30
C GLU A 147 16.19 0.94 14.61
N THR A 148 17.35 0.31 14.76
CA THR A 148 18.61 1.01 15.07
C THR A 148 19.20 1.67 13.84
N ASN A 149 19.15 0.99 12.70
CA ASN A 149 19.70 1.48 11.45
C ASN A 149 18.70 2.38 10.70
N CYS A 150 17.42 2.23 11.02
CA CYS A 150 16.37 2.99 10.40
C CYS A 150 16.23 4.38 11.02
N LYS A 151 16.84 5.37 10.38
CA LYS A 151 16.57 6.78 10.67
C LYS A 151 15.18 7.11 10.13
N GLN A 152 14.16 7.00 10.97
CA GLN A 152 12.83 7.53 10.67
C GLN A 152 12.97 9.04 10.42
N ASN A 153 13.03 9.45 9.15
CA ASN A 153 13.27 10.85 8.80
C ASN A 153 12.05 11.76 8.99
N LEU A 154 10.87 11.19 9.27
CA LEU A 154 9.63 11.93 9.39
C LEU A 154 9.19 11.98 10.85
N ALA A 155 9.12 13.20 11.39
CA ALA A 155 8.33 13.46 12.58
C ALA A 155 6.85 13.25 12.20
N VAL A 156 6.27 12.14 12.67
CA VAL A 156 4.85 11.88 12.42
C VAL A 156 4.06 12.30 13.64
N GLU A 157 3.25 13.34 13.45
CA GLU A 157 2.30 13.81 14.45
C GLU A 157 1.24 12.72 14.68
N PRO A 158 0.97 12.33 15.94
CA PRO A 158 -0.08 11.38 16.27
C PRO A 158 -1.43 11.86 15.74
N THR A 159 -2.11 10.99 15.01
CA THR A 159 -3.44 11.17 14.43
C THR A 159 -4.45 10.34 15.20
N THR A 160 -5.54 10.96 15.62
CA THR A 160 -6.69 10.25 16.19
C THR A 160 -7.58 9.73 15.07
N CYS A 161 -7.96 8.45 15.09
CA CYS A 161 -8.77 7.82 14.05
C CYS A 161 -10.00 7.15 14.65
N TYR A 162 -11.03 6.97 13.84
CA TYR A 162 -12.11 6.04 14.21
C TYR A 162 -11.60 4.61 14.18
N GLN A 163 -12.04 3.82 15.14
CA GLN A 163 -11.78 2.40 15.24
C GLN A 163 -13.12 1.65 15.30
N CYS A 164 -13.32 0.71 14.38
CA CYS A 164 -14.48 -0.17 14.39
C CYS A 164 -14.27 -1.35 13.45
N ASN A 165 -14.91 -2.47 13.73
CA ASN A 165 -14.94 -3.62 12.83
C ASN A 165 -16.38 -4.14 12.76
N LYS A 166 -16.91 -4.24 11.54
CA LYS A 166 -18.20 -4.86 11.30
C LYS A 166 -18.10 -5.83 10.15
N LEU A 167 -18.01 -7.11 10.51
CA LEU A 167 -18.18 -8.23 9.60
C LEU A 167 -19.69 -8.49 9.55
N TYR A 168 -20.28 -8.54 8.36
CA TYR A 168 -21.70 -8.85 8.09
C TYR A 168 -22.73 -7.69 8.17
N GLY A 169 -23.92 -7.96 7.61
CA GLY A 169 -25.03 -7.02 7.50
C GLY A 169 -24.79 -5.95 6.43
N ASN A 170 -25.11 -4.69 6.73
CA ASN A 170 -24.82 -3.58 5.83
C ASN A 170 -23.31 -3.27 5.72
N GLY A 171 -22.46 -3.94 6.52
CA GLY A 171 -21.02 -3.76 6.59
C GLY A 171 -20.56 -2.44 7.19
N LYS A 172 -21.41 -1.41 7.28
CA LYS A 172 -21.01 -0.08 7.72
C LYS A 172 -20.77 -0.03 9.23
N CYS A 173 -19.56 0.38 9.61
CA CYS A 173 -19.27 0.76 10.99
C CYS A 173 -19.33 2.29 11.10
N GLU A 174 -20.31 2.77 11.90
CA GLU A 174 -20.52 4.20 12.08
C GLU A 174 -19.41 4.80 12.93
N PRO A 175 -18.85 5.95 12.55
CA PRO A 175 -17.88 6.65 13.38
C PRO A 175 -18.52 7.02 14.73
N ASN A 176 -18.08 6.40 15.82
CA ASN A 176 -18.45 6.76 17.18
C ASN A 176 -17.22 7.34 17.89
N SER A 177 -17.35 8.49 18.54
CA SER A 177 -16.25 9.15 19.26
C SER A 177 -15.71 8.28 20.42
N GLY A 178 -16.53 7.37 20.96
CA GLY A 178 -16.12 6.42 22.00
C GLY A 178 -15.24 5.25 21.51
N SER A 179 -15.06 5.10 20.20
CA SER A 179 -14.24 4.03 19.61
C SER A 179 -13.18 4.66 18.71
N THR A 180 -12.18 5.28 19.33
CA THR A 180 -11.04 5.91 18.65
C THR A 180 -9.72 5.28 19.08
N CYS A 181 -8.73 5.39 18.21
CA CYS A 181 -7.35 5.01 18.47
C CYS A 181 -6.42 6.15 18.07
N THR A 182 -5.15 6.06 18.44
CA THR A 182 -4.11 7.00 18.02
C THR A 182 -3.00 6.26 17.27
N GLY A 183 -2.58 6.79 16.12
CA GLY A 183 -1.46 6.29 15.34
C GLY A 183 -1.03 7.33 14.29
N ASN A 184 -0.13 6.97 13.38
CA ASN A 184 0.39 7.91 12.39
C ASN A 184 -0.57 8.18 11.22
N TYR A 185 -1.39 7.18 10.89
CA TYR A 185 -2.32 7.17 9.78
C TYR A 185 -3.64 6.55 10.22
N CYS A 186 -4.74 7.00 9.62
CA CYS A 186 -6.01 6.30 9.72
C CYS A 186 -6.19 5.36 8.53
N VAL A 187 -6.69 4.17 8.82
CA VAL A 187 -7.00 3.15 7.82
C VAL A 187 -8.51 2.92 7.79
N LYS A 188 -9.02 2.70 6.59
CA LYS A 188 -10.38 2.24 6.34
C LYS A 188 -10.35 1.13 5.31
N VAL A 189 -10.83 -0.04 5.70
CA VAL A 189 -10.99 -1.19 4.80
C VAL A 189 -12.47 -1.37 4.54
N LYS A 190 -12.84 -1.55 3.28
CA LYS A 190 -14.20 -1.91 2.87
C LYS A 190 -14.12 -3.05 1.91
N GLY A 191 -14.98 -4.04 2.05
CA GLY A 191 -15.04 -5.12 1.08
C GLY A 191 -16.35 -5.85 1.11
N HIS A 192 -16.40 -6.88 0.29
CA HIS A 192 -17.50 -7.82 0.29
C HIS A 192 -16.98 -9.25 0.13
N TYR A 193 -17.79 -10.17 0.66
CA TYR A 193 -17.60 -11.60 0.64
C TYR A 193 -18.95 -12.21 0.26
N GLY A 194 -19.07 -12.70 -0.97
CA GLY A 194 -20.37 -12.89 -1.61
C GLY A 194 -21.25 -11.64 -1.50
N ASP A 195 -22.43 -11.80 -0.90
CA ASP A 195 -23.39 -10.72 -0.63
C ASP A 195 -23.12 -9.96 0.68
N ALA A 196 -22.27 -10.50 1.57
CA ALA A 196 -21.96 -9.87 2.84
C ALA A 196 -20.96 -8.73 2.63
N LYS A 197 -21.20 -7.59 3.29
CA LYS A 197 -20.26 -6.45 3.29
C LYS A 197 -19.54 -6.38 4.63
N PHE A 198 -18.32 -5.86 4.60
CA PHE A 198 -17.58 -5.51 5.80
C PHE A 198 -16.94 -4.13 5.69
N GLU A 199 -16.80 -3.47 6.84
CA GLU A 199 -16.03 -2.25 7.01
C GLU A 199 -15.21 -2.38 8.29
N GLU A 200 -13.94 -2.06 8.16
CA GLU A 200 -13.00 -1.95 9.27
C GLU A 200 -12.39 -0.56 9.24
N ARG A 201 -12.19 0.02 10.42
CA ARG A 201 -11.46 1.25 10.64
C ARG A 201 -10.48 1.01 11.77
N ARG A 202 -9.24 1.46 11.59
CA ARG A 202 -8.17 1.34 12.57
C ARG A 202 -7.15 2.44 12.41
N CYS A 203 -6.22 2.50 13.35
CA CYS A 203 -5.00 3.26 13.24
C CYS A 203 -3.93 2.37 12.61
N SER A 204 -2.99 3.00 11.92
CA SER A 204 -1.76 2.35 11.50
C SER A 204 -0.59 3.28 11.75
N ASN A 205 0.52 2.70 12.22
CA ASN A 205 1.78 3.42 12.34
C ASN A 205 2.51 3.55 10.99
N ILE A 206 2.09 2.77 9.98
CA ILE A 206 2.69 2.71 8.65
C ILE A 206 1.64 2.91 7.56
N ASN A 207 2.02 3.64 6.53
CA ASN A 207 1.33 3.70 5.26
C ASN A 207 2.36 3.43 4.15
N PRO A 208 2.31 2.27 3.46
CA PRO A 208 3.28 1.94 2.41
C PRO A 208 3.30 2.89 1.22
N TYR A 209 2.33 3.80 1.13
CA TYR A 209 2.20 4.77 0.06
C TYR A 209 2.66 6.16 0.46
N LEU A 210 2.93 6.40 1.74
CA LEU A 210 3.30 7.69 2.37
C LEU A 210 2.34 8.87 2.10
N THR A 211 1.26 8.65 1.36
CA THR A 211 0.27 9.66 0.97
C THR A 211 -1.14 9.16 1.22
N ASN A 212 -2.10 10.08 1.24
CA ASN A 212 -3.51 9.70 1.25
C ASN A 212 -3.81 8.94 -0.04
N THR A 213 -4.26 7.70 0.08
CA THR A 213 -4.55 6.85 -1.09
C THR A 213 -5.61 5.81 -0.76
N CYS A 214 -6.28 5.31 -1.79
CA CYS A 214 -7.15 4.13 -1.70
C CYS A 214 -6.72 3.13 -2.77
N ILE A 215 -6.60 1.87 -2.38
CA ILE A 215 -6.11 0.80 -3.25
C ILE A 215 -7.04 -0.39 -3.13
N ASP A 216 -7.39 -0.96 -4.28
CA ASP A 216 -8.13 -2.20 -4.35
C ASP A 216 -7.17 -3.38 -4.20
N THR A 217 -7.54 -4.33 -3.35
CA THR A 217 -6.81 -5.57 -3.11
C THR A 217 -7.78 -6.74 -3.16
N GLU A 218 -7.27 -7.88 -3.62
CA GLU A 218 -7.99 -9.14 -3.67
C GLU A 218 -7.31 -10.17 -2.78
N THR A 219 -8.08 -11.06 -2.17
CA THR A 219 -7.57 -12.18 -1.37
C THR A 219 -8.40 -13.40 -1.68
N GLN A 220 -7.70 -14.52 -1.95
CA GLN A 220 -8.33 -15.79 -2.26
C GLN A 220 -8.16 -16.69 -1.05
N PHE A 221 -9.26 -17.10 -0.43
CA PHE A 221 -9.20 -18.11 0.62
C PHE A 221 -9.86 -19.38 0.09
N PRO A 222 -9.23 -20.54 0.30
CA PRO A 222 -9.84 -21.80 -0.04
C PRO A 222 -11.04 -22.01 0.88
N LEU A 223 -12.24 -21.98 0.32
CA LEU A 223 -13.40 -22.48 1.01
C LEU A 223 -13.40 -24.00 0.88
N SER A 224 -13.22 -24.69 2.00
CA SER A 224 -13.60 -26.08 2.12
C SER A 224 -15.02 -26.15 2.68
N LEU A 225 -16.00 -26.16 1.78
CA LEU A 225 -17.38 -26.55 2.14
C LEU A 225 -17.45 -28.07 2.00
N GLY A 226 -17.39 -28.79 3.12
CA GLY A 226 -17.75 -30.22 3.24
C GLY A 226 -17.31 -31.16 2.11
N GLN A 227 -16.23 -31.91 2.32
CA GLN A 227 -15.78 -33.14 1.63
C GLN A 227 -15.73 -33.22 0.08
N SER A 228 -16.17 -32.27 -0.74
CA SER A 228 -16.10 -32.46 -2.21
C SER A 228 -16.00 -31.21 -3.09
N ILE A 229 -16.10 -30.00 -2.53
CA ILE A 229 -16.01 -28.77 -3.33
C ILE A 229 -15.02 -27.81 -2.65
N THR A 230 -13.81 -27.77 -3.16
CA THR A 230 -12.86 -26.68 -2.91
C THR A 230 -13.12 -25.59 -3.93
N GLY A 231 -13.74 -24.50 -3.49
CA GLY A 231 -13.84 -23.27 -4.28
C GLY A 231 -12.87 -22.23 -3.73
N ASN A 232 -12.22 -21.47 -4.60
CA ASN A 232 -11.54 -20.24 -4.18
C ASN A 232 -12.58 -19.14 -4.19
N GLU A 233 -12.89 -18.57 -3.03
CA GLU A 233 -13.69 -17.35 -2.98
C GLU A 233 -12.77 -16.14 -2.87
N ILE A 234 -13.11 -15.10 -3.63
CA ILE A 234 -12.31 -13.90 -3.76
C ILE A 234 -12.97 -12.82 -2.92
N ILE A 235 -12.30 -12.38 -1.84
CA ILE A 235 -12.65 -11.13 -1.15
C ILE A 235 -12.02 -10.00 -1.95
N LYS A 236 -12.88 -9.10 -2.42
CA LYS A 236 -12.45 -7.81 -2.96
C LYS A 236 -12.60 -6.77 -1.86
N SER A 237 -11.55 -5.98 -1.66
CA SER A 237 -11.57 -4.90 -0.69
C SER A 237 -10.80 -3.69 -1.18
N THR A 238 -11.21 -2.52 -0.70
CA THR A 238 -10.51 -1.25 -0.88
C THR A 238 -9.94 -0.85 0.47
N VAL A 239 -8.63 -0.65 0.51
CA VAL A 239 -7.90 -0.13 1.68
C VAL A 239 -7.56 1.32 1.43
N CYS A 240 -8.04 2.22 2.29
CA CYS A 240 -7.74 3.64 2.24
C CYS A 240 -6.88 4.07 3.42
N TYR A 241 -5.79 4.77 3.13
CA TYR A 241 -4.94 5.44 4.10
C TYR A 241 -5.17 6.95 4.04
N CYS A 242 -5.20 7.61 5.19
CA CYS A 242 -5.21 9.05 5.26
C CYS A 242 -4.48 9.58 6.51
N LYS A 243 -3.95 10.80 6.41
CA LYS A 243 -3.38 11.56 7.51
C LYS A 243 -4.36 12.65 7.98
N GLY A 244 -4.38 12.92 9.29
CA GLY A 244 -5.22 13.94 9.90
C GLY A 244 -6.37 13.37 10.72
N ASN A 245 -6.74 14.08 11.79
CA ASN A 245 -7.70 13.57 12.78
C ASN A 245 -9.04 13.18 12.13
N LEU A 246 -9.48 11.95 12.40
CA LEU A 246 -10.77 11.40 12.00
C LEU A 246 -10.99 11.37 10.48
N CYS A 247 -9.91 11.39 9.69
CA CYS A 247 -9.99 11.41 8.22
C CYS A 247 -10.63 10.13 7.63
N ASN A 248 -10.65 9.03 8.39
CA ASN A 248 -11.32 7.78 7.99
C ASN A 248 -12.86 7.78 8.23
N SER A 249 -13.42 8.94 8.59
CA SER A 249 -14.87 9.15 8.76
C SER A 249 -15.68 8.85 7.49
N SER A 250 -15.25 9.39 6.35
CA SER A 250 -15.95 9.32 5.07
C SER A 250 -15.31 8.33 4.11
N THR A 251 -16.00 8.00 3.03
CA THR A 251 -15.35 7.45 1.84
C THR A 251 -14.70 8.64 1.14
N LEU A 252 -13.37 8.73 1.18
CA LEU A 252 -12.62 9.59 0.27
C LEU A 252 -12.84 9.10 -1.16
N GLN A 253 -13.99 9.44 -1.74
CA GLN A 253 -14.07 9.60 -3.19
C GLN A 253 -13.34 10.91 -3.43
N TYR A 254 -12.11 10.82 -3.94
CA TYR A 254 -11.41 11.96 -4.49
C TYR A 254 -12.39 12.62 -5.47
N ILE A 255 -12.96 13.75 -5.05
CA ILE A 255 -13.64 14.65 -5.97
C ILE A 255 -12.51 15.09 -6.88
N SER A 256 -12.41 14.43 -8.04
CA SER A 256 -11.46 14.79 -9.07
C SER A 256 -11.63 16.30 -9.30
N MET A 257 -10.58 17.08 -9.10
CA MET A 257 -10.60 18.53 -9.34
C MET A 257 -11.14 18.85 -10.74
N THR A 258 -11.05 17.92 -11.69
CA THR A 258 -11.69 18.05 -13.01
C THR A 258 -13.21 18.25 -12.93
N ALA A 259 -13.93 17.60 -12.03
CA ALA A 259 -15.38 17.78 -11.85
C ALA A 259 -15.72 19.18 -11.29
N PHE A 260 -14.84 19.74 -10.45
CA PHE A 260 -14.97 21.10 -9.92
C PHE A 260 -14.73 22.16 -11.01
N PHE A 261 -13.77 21.92 -11.91
CA PHE A 261 -13.55 22.79 -13.07
C PHE A 261 -14.70 22.71 -14.09
N PHE A 262 -15.28 21.53 -14.33
CA PHE A 262 -16.44 21.41 -15.21
C PHE A 262 -17.66 22.16 -14.67
N THR A 263 -17.92 22.11 -13.35
CA THR A 263 -19.03 22.87 -12.76
C THR A 263 -18.82 24.38 -12.87
N ILE A 264 -17.59 24.88 -12.66
CA ILE A 264 -17.27 26.30 -12.82
C ILE A 264 -17.44 26.75 -14.29
N ILE A 265 -17.00 25.94 -15.26
CA ILE A 265 -17.13 26.27 -16.70
C ILE A 265 -18.60 26.33 -17.14
N PHE A 266 -19.48 25.47 -16.59
CA PHE A 266 -20.91 25.52 -16.90
C PHE A 266 -21.63 26.71 -16.26
N THR A 267 -21.19 27.19 -15.09
CA THR A 267 -21.76 28.40 -14.46
C THR A 267 -21.29 29.72 -15.08
N ILE A 268 -20.18 29.74 -15.83
CA ILE A 268 -19.67 30.96 -16.50
C ILE A 268 -20.26 31.11 -17.92
N ASN A 269 -20.78 30.03 -18.52
CA ASN A 269 -21.33 30.03 -19.88
C ASN A 269 -22.87 30.07 -19.93
N HIS A 270 -23.53 30.42 -18.83
CA HIS A 270 -24.98 30.68 -18.74
C HIS A 270 -25.21 32.06 -18.14
#